data_AF-A0A9D0Z798-F1
#
_entry.id   AF-A0A9D0Z798-F1
#
_cell.length_a   1.000
_cell.length_b   1.000
_cell.length_c   1.000
_cell.angle_alpha   90.00
_cell.angle_beta   90.00
_cell.angle_gamma   90.00
#
_symmetry.space_group_name_H-M   'P 1'
#
loop_
_entity.id
_entity.type
_entity.pdbx_description
1 polymer ?
#
loop_
_entity_poly.entity_id
_entity_poly.type
_entity_poly.pdbx_seq_one_letter_code
_entity_poly.pdbx_strand_id
1 'polypeptide(L)' 'MTDYEDILYLPHHVSPKRPPMSMEDRAAQFSPFAALTGYEAAIDAVIEDHTQPAPRTAVVRPMEPEPWEIDQAEIK' A
#
# COMPACT_ATOMS: atom_id res chain seq x y z
N MET A 1 25.87 3.03 21.20
CA MET A 1 25.31 4.37 21.38
C MET A 1 24.42 4.58 20.19
N THR A 2 23.12 4.64 20.46
CA THR A 2 22.05 4.70 19.46
C THR A 2 22.02 6.13 18.94
N ASP A 3 22.88 6.38 17.95
CA ASP A 3 22.86 7.64 17.22
C ASP A 3 21.41 7.92 16.79
N TYR A 4 20.96 9.16 16.93
CA TYR A 4 19.61 9.65 16.60
C TYR A 4 18.47 9.43 17.63
N GLU A 5 18.73 8.95 18.85
CA GLU A 5 17.70 8.88 19.91
C GLU A 5 17.07 10.24 20.25
N ASP A 6 17.82 11.32 20.07
CA ASP A 6 17.41 12.71 20.26
C ASP A 6 16.42 13.22 19.20
N ILE A 7 16.36 12.57 18.03
CA ILE A 7 15.47 12.93 16.92
C ILE A 7 14.09 12.28 17.08
N LEU A 8 14.02 11.13 17.78
CA LEU A 8 12.82 10.28 17.83
C LEU A 8 11.59 10.99 18.42
N TYR A 9 11.80 11.93 19.34
CA TYR A 9 10.75 12.62 20.08
C TYR A 9 10.56 14.09 19.66
N LEU A 10 11.20 14.52 18.56
CA LEU A 10 11.02 15.88 18.06
C LEU A 10 9.58 16.07 17.54
N PRO A 11 8.98 17.25 17.76
CA PRO A 11 7.68 17.55 17.18
C PRO A 11 7.76 17.49 15.66
N HIS A 12 6.71 16.95 15.03
CA HIS A 12 6.61 16.98 13.58
C HIS A 12 6.64 18.41 13.08
N HIS A 13 7.55 18.70 12.15
CA HIS A 13 7.63 19.99 11.52
C HIS A 13 6.36 20.27 10.70
N VAL A 14 5.74 21.43 10.94
CA VAL A 14 4.62 21.93 10.16
C VAL A 14 5.05 23.20 9.45
N SER A 15 4.92 23.24 8.13
CA SER A 15 5.29 24.42 7.35
C SER A 15 4.32 25.58 7.63
N PRO A 16 4.82 26.78 7.98
CA PRO A 16 3.97 27.95 8.18
C PRO A 16 3.41 28.51 6.87
N LYS A 17 4.09 28.24 5.74
CA LYS A 17 3.67 28.70 4.41
C LYS A 17 2.77 27.70 3.68
N ARG A 18 2.95 26.40 3.94
CA ARG A 18 2.20 25.31 3.31
C ARG A 18 1.55 24.46 4.40
N PRO A 19 0.46 24.94 5.01
CA PRO A 19 -0.25 24.16 6.01
C PRO A 19 -0.77 22.86 5.38
N PRO A 20 -0.87 21.77 6.16
CA PRO A 20 -1.46 20.53 5.69
C PRO A 20 -2.94 20.75 5.36
N MET A 21 -3.38 20.10 4.28
CA MET A 21 -4.78 20.11 3.86
C MET A 21 -5.66 19.41 4.90
N SER A 22 -6.87 19.95 5.15
CA SER A 22 -7.86 19.36 6.06
C SER A 22 -8.29 17.96 5.59
N MET A 23 -8.87 17.15 6.46
CA MET A 23 -9.35 15.80 6.07
C MET A 23 -10.46 15.87 5.02
N GLU A 24 -11.34 16.88 5.10
CA GLU A 24 -12.42 17.11 4.15
C GLU A 24 -11.87 17.52 2.77
N ASP A 25 -10.94 18.46 2.74
CA ASP A 25 -10.29 18.88 1.49
C ASP A 25 -9.50 17.74 0.85
N ARG A 26 -8.87 16.88 1.67
CA ARG A 26 -8.22 15.64 1.19
C ARG A 26 -9.25 14.69 0.56
N ALA A 27 -10.42 14.50 1.18
CA ALA A 27 -11.48 13.66 0.64
C ALA A 27 -12.08 14.23 -0.64
N ALA A 28 -12.21 15.55 -0.74
CA ALA A 28 -12.75 16.23 -1.91
C ALA A 28 -11.93 15.97 -3.19
N GLN A 29 -10.63 15.68 -3.09
CA GLN A 29 -9.82 15.26 -4.24
C GLN A 29 -10.32 13.98 -4.91
N PHE A 30 -11.00 13.12 -4.14
CA PHE A 30 -11.60 11.86 -4.60
C PHE A 30 -13.11 11.99 -4.89
N SER A 31 -13.70 13.17 -4.71
CA SER A 31 -15.07 13.51 -5.10
C SER A 31 -15.45 13.19 -6.55
N PRO A 32 -14.60 13.38 -7.59
CA PRO A 32 -15.00 13.10 -8.97
C PRO A 32 -15.44 11.64 -9.22
N PHE A 33 -15.04 10.69 -8.38
CA PHE A 33 -15.48 9.29 -8.47
C PHE A 33 -16.76 9.01 -7.69
N ALA A 34 -17.24 9.93 -6.85
CA ALA A 34 -18.49 9.76 -6.09
C ALA A 34 -19.73 9.71 -7.00
N ALA A 35 -19.65 10.25 -8.21
CA ALA A 35 -20.71 10.17 -9.20
C ALA A 35 -20.77 8.80 -9.93
N LEU A 36 -19.69 8.01 -9.87
CA LEU A 36 -19.67 6.67 -10.43
C LEU A 36 -20.36 5.70 -9.46
N THR A 37 -21.65 5.48 -9.70
CA THR A 37 -22.36 4.36 -9.07
C THR A 37 -21.71 3.04 -9.52
N GLY A 38 -21.32 2.16 -8.56
CA GLY A 38 -20.79 0.81 -8.86
C GLY A 38 -19.36 0.49 -8.42
N TYR A 39 -18.60 1.41 -7.81
CA TYR A 39 -17.26 1.12 -7.26
C TYR A 39 -17.31 0.43 -5.88
N GLU A 40 -18.47 0.43 -5.22
CA GLU A 40 -18.70 -0.24 -3.93
C GLU A 40 -18.32 -1.72 -3.98
N ALA A 41 -18.73 -2.43 -5.04
CA ALA A 41 -18.40 -3.84 -5.21
C ALA A 41 -16.89 -4.11 -5.36
N ALA A 42 -16.13 -3.17 -5.94
CA ALA A 42 -14.68 -3.30 -6.07
C ALA A 42 -13.98 -3.01 -4.73
N ILE A 43 -14.50 -2.08 -3.93
CA ILE A 43 -14.03 -1.83 -2.56
C ILE A 43 -14.29 -3.05 -1.68
N ASP A 44 -15.51 -3.60 -1.73
CA ASP A 44 -15.90 -4.76 -0.93
C ASP A 44 -15.02 -5.98 -1.27
N ALA A 45 -14.77 -6.24 -2.56
CA ALA A 45 -13.87 -7.32 -2.98
C ALA A 45 -12.43 -7.16 -2.46
N VAL A 46 -11.89 -5.92 -2.45
CA VAL A 46 -10.55 -5.64 -1.93
C VAL A 46 -10.52 -5.75 -0.40
N ILE A 47 -11.56 -5.31 0.29
CA ILE A 47 -11.71 -5.50 1.74
C ILE A 47 -11.75 -6.98 2.07
N GLU A 48 -12.53 -7.77 1.34
CA GLU A 48 -12.62 -9.22 1.53
C GLU A 48 -11.25 -9.90 1.33
N ASP A 49 -10.50 -9.54 0.30
CA ASP A 49 -9.17 -10.11 0.01
C ASP A 49 -8.13 -9.76 1.09
N HIS A 50 -8.14 -8.52 1.61
CA HIS A 50 -7.20 -8.08 2.64
C HIS A 50 -7.62 -8.40 4.08
N THR A 51 -8.91 -8.67 4.33
CA THR A 51 -9.42 -9.06 5.66
C THR A 51 -9.19 -10.54 5.96
N GLN A 52 -8.84 -11.33 4.96
CA GLN A 52 -8.47 -12.73 5.13
C GLN A 52 -7.03 -12.82 5.67
N PRO A 53 -6.78 -13.22 6.94
CA PRO A 53 -5.45 -13.70 7.28
C PRO A 53 -5.20 -14.94 6.40
N ALA A 54 -4.14 -14.91 5.60
CA ALA A 54 -3.78 -16.01 4.71
C ALA A 54 -3.98 -17.35 5.44
N PRO A 55 -4.72 -18.32 4.89
CA PRO A 55 -4.90 -19.59 5.57
C PRO A 55 -3.52 -20.19 5.82
N ARG A 56 -3.23 -20.60 7.06
CA ARG A 56 -1.97 -21.25 7.48
C ARG A 56 -1.62 -22.52 6.68
N THR A 57 -2.51 -22.94 5.79
CA THR A 57 -2.35 -24.01 4.82
C THR A 57 -2.39 -23.41 3.42
N ALA A 58 -1.46 -22.50 3.12
CA ALA A 58 -1.16 -22.18 1.72
C ALA A 58 -0.57 -23.47 1.12
N VAL A 59 -1.39 -24.19 0.34
CA VAL A 59 -0.89 -25.18 -0.62
C VAL A 59 0.20 -24.44 -1.38
N VAL A 60 1.44 -24.92 -1.25
CA VAL A 60 2.60 -24.39 -1.98
C VAL A 60 2.19 -24.39 -3.44
N ARG A 61 1.86 -23.22 -3.97
CA ARG A 61 1.75 -23.02 -5.42
C ARG A 61 3.10 -23.47 -5.95
N PRO A 62 3.17 -24.47 -6.86
CA PRO A 62 4.43 -24.77 -7.50
C PRO A 62 4.94 -23.46 -8.08
N MET A 63 6.14 -23.06 -7.65
CA MET A 63 6.77 -21.82 -8.06
C MET A 63 7.01 -21.95 -9.56
N GLU A 64 6.09 -21.40 -10.36
CA GLU A 64 6.41 -21.14 -11.75
C GLU A 64 7.60 -20.18 -11.72
N PRO A 65 8.72 -20.54 -12.36
CA PRO A 65 9.92 -19.73 -12.28
C PRO A 65 9.62 -18.35 -12.86
N GLU A 66 10.10 -17.33 -12.17
CA GLU A 66 9.94 -15.97 -12.64
C GLU A 66 10.66 -15.82 -13.99
N PRO A 67 10.15 -15.00 -14.92
CA PRO A 67 10.65 -14.95 -16.30
C PRO A 67 12.13 -14.55 -16.43
N TRP A 68 12.74 -14.01 -15.37
CA TRP A 68 14.17 -13.67 -15.33
C TRP A 68 15.08 -14.84 -14.87
N GLU A 69 14.53 -15.97 -14.42
CA GLU A 69 15.29 -17.15 -13.99
C GLU A 69 15.71 -18.07 -15.16
N ILE A 70 15.07 -17.93 -16.32
CA ILE A 70 15.26 -18.82 -17.48
C ILE A 70 16.59 -18.52 -18.21
N ASP A 71 17.06 -17.27 -18.17
CA ASP A 71 18.20 -16.81 -18.97
C ASP A 71 19.58 -17.21 -18.43
N GLN A 72 19.66 -17.82 -17.24
CA GLN A 72 20.95 -18.28 -16.65
C GLN A 72 21.34 -19.70 -17.08
N ALA A 73 20.45 -20.44 -17.73
CA ALA A 73 20.68 -21.83 -18.08
C ALA A 73 21.51 -22.04 -19.37
N GLU A 74 21.83 -20.98 -20.12
CA GLU A 74 22.50 -21.07 -21.43
C GLU A 74 23.85 -20.34 -21.52
N ILE A 75 24.59 -20.29 -20.40
CA ILE A 75 26.00 -19.89 -20.40
C ILE A 75 26.83 -20.98 -19.70
N LYS A 76 27.07 -22.08 -20.42
CA LYS A 76 28.18 -23.01 -20.19
C LYS A 76 28.73 -23.49 -21.51
#